data_AF-A0A970ETW5-F1
#
_entry.id   AF-A0A970ETW5-F1
#
_cell.length_a   1.000
_cell.length_b   1.000
_cell.length_c   1.000
_cell.angle_alpha   90.00
_cell.angle_beta   90.00
_cell.angle_gamma   90.00
#
_symmetry.space_group_name_H-M   'P 1'
#
loop_
_entity.id
_entity.type
_entity.pdbx_description
1 polymer ?
#
loop_
_entity_poly.entity_id
_entity_poly.type
_entity_poly.pdbx_seq_one_letter_code
_entity_poly.pdbx_strand_id
1 'polypeptide(L)' 'MREITACQIKDTIKTLFININYEIGDDVLSSLESAVDREVSPVGKAILGQIIENDIIAKNERVPMCQDTGMAVVFA' A
#
# COMPACT_ATOMS: atom_id res chain seq x y z
N MET A 1 -1.58 4.62 34.48
CA MET A 1 -0.70 3.79 33.63
C MET A 1 -1.59 2.85 32.84
N ARG A 2 -1.46 2.76 31.51
CA ARG A 2 -2.27 1.85 30.71
C ARG A 2 -1.54 0.52 30.58
N GLU A 3 -2.20 -0.58 30.93
CA GLU A 3 -1.67 -1.93 30.69
C GLU A 3 -1.95 -2.33 29.23
N ILE A 4 -0.92 -2.83 28.54
CA ILE A 4 -1.02 -3.37 27.18
C ILE A 4 -0.37 -4.75 27.19
N THR A 5 -1.09 -5.74 26.69
CA THR A 5 -0.60 -7.11 26.60
C THR A 5 0.26 -7.31 25.36
N ALA A 6 1.23 -8.23 25.45
CA ALA A 6 2.01 -8.64 24.27
C ALA A 6 1.12 -9.18 23.14
N CYS A 7 0.00 -9.83 23.47
CA CYS A 7 -0.98 -10.30 22.48
C CYS A 7 -1.58 -9.15 21.67
N GLN A 8 -1.98 -8.05 22.33
CA GLN A 8 -2.50 -6.87 21.64
C GLN A 8 -1.48 -6.28 20.65
N ILE A 9 -0.20 -6.23 21.04
CA ILE A 9 0.87 -5.75 20.16
C ILE A 9 1.01 -6.67 18.94
N LYS A 10 1.12 -7.97 19.16
CA LYS A 10 1.26 -8.99 18.11
C LYS A 10 0.10 -8.94 17.11
N ASP A 11 -1.15 -8.89 17.59
CA ASP A 11 -2.33 -8.90 16.72
C ASP A 11 -2.47 -7.58 15.95
N THR A 12 -2.12 -6.45 16.57
CA THR A 12 -2.08 -5.14 15.90
C THR A 12 -1.05 -5.13 14.79
N ILE A 13 0.19 -5.53 15.09
CA ILE A 13 1.29 -5.56 14.11
C ILE A 13 0.98 -6.51 12.96
N LYS A 14 0.44 -7.70 13.23
CA LYS A 14 0.00 -8.65 12.19
C LYS A 14 -1.01 -8.02 11.23
N THR A 15 -2.03 -7.36 11.79
CA THR A 15 -3.09 -6.73 10.99
C THR A 15 -2.53 -5.61 10.13
N LEU A 16 -1.66 -4.76 10.70
CA LEU A 16 -1.00 -3.69 9.96
C LEU A 16 -0.17 -4.24 8.81
N PHE A 17 0.71 -5.23 9.04
CA PHE A 17 1.53 -5.79 7.97
C PHE A 17 0.73 -6.48 6.88
N ILE A 18 -0.41 -7.12 7.20
CA ILE A 18 -1.27 -7.71 6.18
C ILE A 18 -1.93 -6.60 5.34
N ASN A 19 -2.52 -5.59 5.98
CA ASN A 19 -3.23 -4.53 5.27
C ASN A 19 -2.32 -3.73 4.32
N ILE A 20 -1.11 -3.36 4.76
CA ILE A 20 -0.20 -2.55 3.92
C ILE A 20 0.25 -3.25 2.64
N ASN A 21 0.11 -4.58 2.54
CA ASN A 21 0.47 -5.32 1.33
C ASN A 21 -0.55 -5.17 0.20
N TYR A 22 -1.77 -4.75 0.50
CA TYR A 22 -2.83 -4.58 -0.51
C TYR A 22 -3.62 -3.26 -0.38
N GLU A 23 -3.29 -2.41 0.60
CA GLU A 23 -3.85 -1.05 0.73
C GLU A 23 -2.70 -0.05 0.80
N ILE A 24 -2.45 0.69 -0.29
CA ILE A 24 -1.60 1.89 -0.22
C ILE A 24 -2.35 3.03 0.49
N GLY A 25 -1.60 4.01 0.98
CA GLY A 25 -2.18 5.23 1.52
C GLY A 25 -2.91 6.05 0.45
N ASP A 26 -4.06 6.64 0.82
CA ASP A 26 -4.85 7.49 -0.06
C ASP A 26 -4.05 8.69 -0.60
N ASP A 27 -3.06 9.16 0.15
CA ASP A 27 -2.12 10.23 -0.24
C ASP A 27 -1.22 9.80 -1.41
N VAL A 28 -0.76 8.55 -1.40
CA VAL A 28 0.06 7.96 -2.49
C VAL A 28 -0.81 7.77 -3.73
N LEU A 29 -2.01 7.22 -3.58
CA LEU A 29 -2.94 7.03 -4.70
C LEU A 29 -3.29 8.36 -5.37
N SER A 30 -3.67 9.38 -4.58
CA SER A 30 -3.98 10.72 -5.06
C SER A 30 -2.79 11.37 -5.79
N SER A 31 -1.57 11.09 -5.31
CA SER A 31 -0.34 11.58 -5.94
C SER A 31 -0.06 10.92 -7.29
N LEU A 32 -0.36 9.62 -7.43
CA LEU A 32 -0.26 8.88 -8.69
C LEU A 32 -1.27 9.40 -9.70
N GLU A 33 -2.52 9.60 -9.31
CA GLU A 33 -3.57 10.18 -10.15
C GLU A 33 -3.16 11.58 -10.65
N SER A 34 -2.69 12.43 -9.74
CA SER A 34 -2.16 13.76 -10.09
C SER A 34 -0.91 13.70 -10.99
N ALA A 35 -0.13 12.61 -10.94
CA ALA A 35 1.01 12.41 -11.82
C ALA A 35 0.56 12.02 -13.23
N VAL A 36 -0.49 11.21 -13.39
CA VAL A 36 -1.09 10.87 -14.70
C VAL A 36 -1.51 12.12 -15.45
N ASP A 37 -2.13 13.08 -14.76
CA ASP A 37 -2.61 14.33 -15.34
C ASP A 37 -1.45 15.21 -15.85
N ARG A 38 -0.34 15.26 -15.10
CA ARG A 38 0.81 16.13 -15.37
C ARG A 38 1.84 15.54 -16.33
N GLU A 39 1.91 14.21 -16.44
CA GLU A 39 2.86 13.54 -17.31
C GLU A 39 2.63 13.94 -18.77
N VAL A 40 3.70 14.12 -19.54
CA VAL A 40 3.61 14.53 -20.95
C VAL A 40 3.78 13.32 -21.88
N SER A 41 4.60 12.35 -21.46
CA SER A 41 4.87 11.12 -22.19
C SER A 41 3.63 10.23 -22.23
N PRO A 42 3.12 9.86 -23.42
CA PRO A 42 2.02 8.89 -23.54
C PRO A 42 2.36 7.54 -22.88
N VAL A 43 3.62 7.11 -22.99
CA VAL A 43 4.10 5.88 -22.35
C VAL A 43 4.13 6.03 -20.83
N GLY A 44 4.57 7.18 -20.32
CA GLY A 44 4.57 7.47 -18.87
C GLY A 44 3.16 7.44 -18.28
N LYS A 45 2.18 8.05 -18.95
CA LYS A 45 0.77 7.99 -18.53
C LYS A 45 0.24 6.56 -18.48
N ALA A 46 0.54 5.75 -19.49
CA ALA A 46 0.10 4.36 -19.54
C ALA A 46 0.66 3.55 -18.37
N ILE A 47 1.95 3.71 -18.06
CA ILE A 47 2.61 3.03 -16.94
C ILE A 47 2.00 3.45 -15.60
N LEU A 48 1.80 4.75 -15.37
CA LEU A 48 1.17 5.24 -14.15
C LEU A 48 -0.26 4.69 -13.99
N GLY A 49 -1.03 4.63 -15.09
CA GLY A 49 -2.35 4.00 -15.09
C GLY A 49 -2.32 2.52 -14.70
N GLN A 50 -1.34 1.75 -15.19
CA GLN A 50 -1.15 0.35 -14.82
C GLN A 50 -0.80 0.18 -13.33
N ILE A 51 -0.01 1.09 -12.76
CA ILE A 51 0.32 1.07 -11.32
C ILE A 51 -0.95 1.28 -10.48
N ILE A 52 -1.79 2.24 -10.87
CA ILE A 52 -3.07 2.52 -10.19
C ILE A 52 -4.02 1.33 -10.33
N GLU A 53 -4.15 0.74 -11.51
CA GLU A 53 -4.99 -0.44 -11.73
C GLU A 53 -4.52 -1.63 -10.87
N ASN A 54 -3.21 -1.85 -10.79
CA ASN A 54 -2.62 -2.89 -9.95
C ASN A 54 -2.94 -2.68 -8.45
N ASP A 55 -2.88 -1.45 -7.96
CA ASP A 55 -3.26 -1.12 -6.58
C ASP A 55 -4.75 -1.41 -6.30
N ILE A 56 -5.63 -1.03 -7.23
CA ILE A 56 -7.07 -1.29 -7.13
C ILE A 56 -7.36 -2.80 -7.10
N ILE A 57 -6.68 -3.59 -7.95
CA ILE A 57 -6.79 -5.05 -7.97
C ILE A 57 -6.30 -5.64 -6.64
N ALA A 58 -5.13 -5.22 -6.17
CA ALA A 58 -4.56 -5.67 -4.90
C ALA A 58 -5.57 -5.48 -3.76
N LYS A 59 -6.14 -4.28 -3.64
CA LYS A 59 -7.13 -3.94 -2.62
C LYS A 59 -8.41 -4.78 -2.72
N ASN A 60 -8.96 -4.93 -3.92
CA ASN A 60 -10.22 -5.64 -4.15
C ASN A 60 -10.09 -7.16 -3.96
N GLU A 61 -9.00 -7.75 -4.45
CA GLU A 61 -8.76 -9.19 -4.39
C GLU A 61 -8.02 -9.62 -3.13
N ARG A 62 -7.54 -8.66 -2.32
CA ARG A 62 -6.71 -8.88 -1.12
C ARG A 62 -5.47 -9.71 -1.43
N VAL A 63 -4.81 -9.37 -2.54
CA VAL A 63 -3.55 -9.96 -2.96
C VAL A 63 -2.43 -8.93 -2.86
N PRO A 64 -1.18 -9.33 -2.59
CA PRO A 64 -0.07 -8.39 -2.51
C PRO A 64 0.07 -7.59 -3.81
N MET A 65 0.18 -6.26 -3.69
CA MET A 65 0.40 -5.35 -4.83
C MET A 65 1.76 -5.58 -5.52
N CYS A 66 2.71 -6.20 -4.83
CA CYS A 66 4.05 -6.52 -5.33
C CYS A 66 4.41 -7.95 -4.97
N GLN A 67 5.18 -8.62 -5.84
CA GLN A 67 5.74 -9.95 -5.58
C GLN A 67 6.69 -9.92 -4.37
N ASP A 68 7.49 -8.85 -4.25
CA ASP A 68 8.35 -8.63 -3.09
C ASP A 68 7.58 -7.81 -2.05
N THR A 69 7.21 -8.46 -0.94
CA THR A 69 6.49 -7.85 0.18
C THR A 69 7.41 -7.08 1.14
N GLY A 70 8.70 -7.01 0.82
CA GLY A 70 9.71 -6.29 1.61
C GLY A 70 10.04 -6.96 2.95
N MET A 71 10.65 -6.16 3.83
CA MET A 71 11.08 -6.58 5.16
C MET A 71 10.27 -5.87 6.24
N ALA A 72 9.80 -6.62 7.24
CA ALA A 72 9.07 -6.06 8.38
C ALA A 72 9.99 -5.21 9.27
N VAL A 73 9.71 -3.91 9.37
CA VAL A 73 10.44 -2.95 10.21
C VAL A 73 9.45 -2.33 11.21
N VAL A 74 9.83 -2.31 12.50
CA VAL A 74 9.00 -1.77 13.59
C VAL A 74 9.83 -0.76 14.38
N PHE A 75 9.28 0.44 14.57
CA PHE A 75 9.83 1.49 15.44
C PHE A 75 9.04 1.53 16.75
N ALA A 76 9.73 1.77 17.88
CA ALA A 76 9.16 1.76 19.22
C ALA A 76 9.55 3.02 20.02
#